data_AF-A0AAD5BFG3-F1
#
_entry.id   AF-A0AAD5BFG3-F1
#
_cell.length_a   1.000
_cell.length_b   1.000
_cell.length_c   1.000
_cell.angle_alpha   90.00
_cell.angle_beta   90.00
_cell.angle_gamma   90.00
#
_symmetry.space_group_name_H-M   'P 1'
#
loop_
_entity.id
_entity.type
_entity.pdbx_description
1 polymer ?
#
loop_
_entity_poly.entity_id
_entity_poly.type
_entity_poly.pdbx_seq_one_letter_code
_entity_poly.pdbx_strand_id
1 'polypeptide(L)'
;MSKVEKNYKTYDSARFRKLLHAKLNSSKSQQVDDGEYSLRKDNSDLVIYLLYLSFINDVLKEARKKSIGPGNEGEITEQRVEKAESEVMDRYKM
;
A
#
# COMPACT_ATOMS: atom_id res chain seq x y z
N MET A 1 -1.49 12.40 33.37
CA MET A 1 -1.09 12.60 31.97
C MET A 1 -0.86 11.22 31.35
N SER A 2 -1.69 10.80 30.40
CA SER A 2 -1.50 9.52 29.69
C SER A 2 -0.29 9.65 28.76
N LYS A 3 0.76 8.85 28.99
CA LYS A 3 1.85 8.69 28.02
C LYS A 3 1.25 7.98 26.82
N VAL A 4 1.01 8.70 25.74
CA VAL A 4 0.74 8.10 24.44
C VAL A 4 1.99 7.28 24.09
N GLU A 5 1.94 5.98 24.31
CA GLU A 5 2.98 5.06 23.85
C GLU A 5 3.11 5.27 22.33
N LYS A 6 4.28 5.74 21.92
CA LYS A 6 4.63 5.81 20.50
C LYS A 6 4.71 4.37 20.01
N ASN A 7 3.60 3.85 19.50
CA ASN A 7 3.56 2.59 18.76
C ASN A 7 4.34 2.80 17.46
N TYR A 8 5.66 2.61 17.52
CA TYR A 8 6.49 2.54 16.34
C TYR A 8 6.04 1.31 15.54
N LYS A 9 5.44 1.53 14.39
CA LYS A 9 5.17 0.46 13.43
C LYS A 9 6.52 0.06 12.83
N THR A 10 7.18 -0.92 13.45
CA THR A 10 8.41 -1.48 12.92
C THR A 10 8.10 -2.26 11.64
N TYR A 11 8.89 -2.03 10.60
CA TYR A 11 8.83 -2.81 9.37
C TYR A 11 9.16 -4.29 9.67
N ASP A 12 8.20 -5.18 9.39
CA ASP A 12 8.39 -6.64 9.48
C ASP A 12 8.76 -7.19 8.09
N SER A 13 10.06 -7.31 7.86
CA SER A 13 10.62 -7.75 6.57
C SER A 13 10.21 -9.17 6.21
N ALA A 14 10.14 -10.09 7.18
CA ALA A 14 9.79 -11.48 6.93
C ALA A 14 8.34 -11.60 6.44
N ARG A 15 7.41 -10.92 7.13
CA ARG A 15 6.00 -10.91 6.74
C ARG A 15 5.78 -10.19 5.42
N PHE A 16 6.43 -9.05 5.21
CA PHE A 16 6.27 -8.28 3.98
C PHE A 16 6.83 -9.02 2.76
N ARG A 17 8.03 -9.61 2.86
CA ARG A 17 8.61 -10.43 1.79
C ARG A 17 7.72 -11.62 1.43
N LYS A 18 7.14 -12.30 2.43
CA LYS A 18 6.18 -13.40 2.19
C LYS A 18 4.94 -12.93 1.42
N LEU A 19 4.40 -11.77 1.78
CA LEU A 19 3.25 -11.17 1.08
C LEU A 19 3.60 -10.78 -0.36
N LEU A 20 4.73 -10.09 -0.56
CA LEU A 20 5.19 -9.71 -1.90
C LEU A 20 5.41 -10.93 -2.78
N HIS A 21 6.06 -11.96 -2.24
CA HIS A 21 6.30 -13.20 -2.96
C HIS A 21 4.99 -13.89 -3.37
N ALA A 22 4.01 -13.96 -2.46
CA ALA A 22 2.70 -14.51 -2.77
C ALA A 22 1.98 -13.70 -3.86
N LYS A 23 2.04 -12.36 -3.80
CA LYS A 23 1.42 -11.47 -4.80
C LYS A 23 2.09 -11.60 -6.18
N LEU A 24 3.42 -11.55 -6.24
CA LEU A 24 4.18 -11.70 -7.49
C LEU A 24 3.87 -13.03 -8.20
N ASN A 25 3.77 -14.11 -7.43
CA ASN A 25 3.52 -15.44 -8.00
C ASN A 25 2.03 -15.75 -8.20
N SER A 26 1.11 -14.95 -7.63
CA SER A 26 -0.34 -15.11 -7.85
C SER A 26 -0.80 -14.72 -9.26
N SER A 27 -0.02 -13.90 -9.96
CA SER A 27 -0.31 -13.46 -11.34
C SER A 27 0.26 -14.38 -12.41
N LYS A 28 0.90 -15.50 -12.03
CA LYS A 28 1.36 -16.50 -12.99
C LYS A 28 0.17 -17.19 -13.64
N SER A 29 -0.07 -16.89 -14.91
CA SER A 29 -0.89 -17.75 -15.76
C SER A 29 -0.19 -19.09 -15.94
N GLN A 30 -0.95 -20.18 -16.01
CA GLN A 30 -0.46 -21.56 -16.10
C GLN A 30 0.36 -21.90 -17.37
N GLN A 31 0.80 -20.92 -18.17
CA GLN A 31 1.28 -21.16 -19.54
C GLN A 31 2.63 -20.58 -19.93
N VAL A 32 3.39 -19.93 -19.05
CA VAL A 32 4.72 -19.41 -19.43
C VAL A 32 5.76 -19.65 -18.34
N ASP A 33 6.72 -20.53 -18.67
CA ASP A 33 8.06 -20.76 -18.12
C ASP A 33 8.26 -21.04 -16.61
N ASP A 34 8.95 -22.16 -16.35
CA ASP A 34 9.32 -22.76 -15.07
C ASP A 34 10.31 -21.92 -14.23
N GLY A 35 9.86 -20.78 -13.68
CA GLY A 35 10.68 -20.02 -12.73
C GLY A 35 9.87 -19.20 -11.72
N GLU A 36 10.07 -19.44 -10.41
CA GLU A 36 9.53 -18.63 -9.31
C GLU A 36 9.99 -17.16 -9.43
N TYR A 37 9.04 -16.20 -9.42
CA TYR A 37 9.40 -14.80 -9.34
C TYR A 37 9.95 -14.55 -7.93
N SER A 38 11.27 -14.40 -7.83
CA SER A 38 11.94 -14.09 -6.58
C SER A 38 12.38 -12.63 -6.56
N LEU A 39 12.17 -11.99 -5.42
CA LEU A 39 12.82 -10.72 -5.13
C LEU A 39 14.29 -10.99 -4.85
N ARG A 40 15.17 -10.11 -5.33
CA ARG A 40 16.58 -10.16 -4.96
C ARG A 40 16.68 -10.13 -3.43
N LYS A 41 17.63 -10.88 -2.86
CA LYS A 41 17.95 -10.84 -1.42
C LYS A 41 18.73 -9.58 -1.06
N ASP A 42 18.32 -8.44 -1.60
CA ASP A 42 18.85 -7.12 -1.29
C ASP A 42 17.80 -6.35 -0.44
N ASN A 43 17.95 -5.02 -0.39
CA ASN A 43 17.04 -4.11 0.32
C ASN A 43 15.89 -3.59 -0.59
N SER A 44 15.62 -4.25 -1.73
CA SER A 44 14.52 -3.85 -2.63
C SER A 44 13.15 -3.93 -1.95
N ASP A 45 12.97 -4.85 -1.01
CA ASP A 45 11.75 -4.95 -0.20
C ASP A 45 11.52 -3.68 0.64
N LEU A 46 12.57 -3.05 1.16
CA LEU A 46 12.47 -1.77 1.85
C LEU A 46 12.01 -0.65 0.92
N VAL A 47 12.53 -0.61 -0.31
CA VAL A 47 12.12 0.39 -1.31
C VAL A 47 10.65 0.19 -1.68
N ILE A 48 10.22 -1.05 -1.92
CA ILE A 48 8.82 -1.38 -2.20
C ILE A 48 7.92 -1.01 -1.01
N TYR A 49 8.39 -1.24 0.22
CA TYR A 49 7.68 -0.85 1.42
C TYR A 49 7.54 0.67 1.56
N LEU A 50 8.60 1.43 1.25
CA LEU A 50 8.55 2.90 1.22
C LEU A 50 7.58 3.41 0.16
N LEU A 51 7.56 2.81 -1.05
CA LEU A 51 6.60 3.15 -2.08
C LEU A 51 5.16 2.89 -1.62
N TYR A 52 4.92 1.77 -0.95
CA TYR A 52 3.62 1.45 -0.37
C TYR A 52 3.19 2.46 0.71
N LEU A 53 4.10 2.89 1.59
CA LEU A 53 3.81 3.93 2.58
C LEU A 53 3.52 5.29 1.94
N SER A 54 4.28 5.67 0.90
CA SER A 54 4.01 6.89 0.13
C SER A 54 2.64 6.84 -0.54
N PHE A 55 2.29 5.70 -1.14
CA PHE A 55 0.98 5.48 -1.74
C PHE A 55 -0.14 5.68 -0.72
N ILE A 56 -0.06 5.05 0.46
CA ILE A 56 -1.05 5.24 1.53
C ILE A 56 -1.15 6.72 1.92
N ASN A 57 -0.02 7.39 2.10
CA ASN A 57 -0.03 8.81 2.47
C ASN A 57 -0.74 9.67 1.41
N ASP A 58 -0.55 9.38 0.13
CA ASP A 58 -1.19 10.11 -0.95
C ASP A 58 -2.68 9.80 -1.05
N VAL A 59 -3.09 8.54 -0.84
CA VAL A 59 -4.51 8.16 -0.73
C VAL A 59 -5.18 8.92 0.42
N LEU A 60 -4.55 8.97 1.60
CA LEU A 60 -5.11 9.68 2.75
C LEU A 60 -5.19 11.19 2.53
N LYS A 61 -4.17 11.80 1.90
CA LYS A 61 -4.20 13.22 1.54
C LYS A 61 -5.31 13.53 0.55
N GLU A 62 -5.51 12.67 -0.44
CA GLU A 62 -6.51 12.88 -1.48
C GLU A 62 -7.92 12.62 -0.95
N ALA A 63 -8.11 11.58 -0.13
CA ALA A 63 -9.38 11.28 0.52
C ALA A 63 -9.91 12.45 1.38
N ARG A 64 -9.01 13.17 2.07
CA ARG A 64 -9.39 14.37 2.85
C ARG A 64 -9.93 15.52 2.01
N LYS A 65 -9.55 15.60 0.73
CA LYS A 65 -10.05 16.63 -0.21
C LYS A 65 -11.39 16.24 -0.84
N LYS A 66 -11.80 14.98 -0.73
CA LYS A 66 -13.07 14.51 -1.29
C LYS A 66 -14.20 14.87 -0.33
N SER A 67 -15.19 15.61 -0.84
CA SER A 67 -16.47 15.87 -0.16
C SER A 67 -17.57 14.88 -0.57
N ILE A 68 -17.27 13.97 -1.49
CA ILE A 68 -18.24 13.04 -2.07
C ILE A 68 -18.31 11.79 -1.18
N GLY A 69 -19.47 11.57 -0.57
CA GLY A 69 -19.72 10.50 0.40
C GLY A 69 -20.15 11.05 1.78
N PRO A 70 -20.74 10.21 2.64
CA PRO A 70 -21.16 10.60 3.98
C PRO A 70 -19.95 11.03 4.82
N GLY A 71 -20.23 11.85 5.83
CA GLY A 71 -19.22 12.36 6.76
C GLY A 71 -18.99 13.86 6.65
N ASN A 72 -18.41 14.43 7.71
CA ASN A 72 -18.09 15.85 7.81
C ASN A 72 -16.91 16.24 6.91
N GLU A 73 -16.71 17.54 6.72
CA GLU A 73 -15.56 18.04 5.97
C GLU A 73 -14.24 17.57 6.63
N GLY A 74 -13.33 17.02 5.82
CA GLY A 74 -12.06 16.46 6.29
C GLY A 74 -12.15 15.07 6.93
N GLU A 75 -13.35 14.50 7.11
CA GLU A 75 -13.53 13.13 7.57
C GLU A 75 -13.11 12.12 6.51
N ILE A 76 -12.34 11.11 6.92
CA ILE A 76 -11.89 10.01 6.04
C ILE A 76 -12.88 8.87 6.20
N THR A 77 -13.76 8.71 5.22
CA THR A 77 -14.71 7.59 5.12
C THR A 77 -14.28 6.62 4.03
N GLU A 78 -14.75 5.37 4.11
CA GLU A 78 -14.42 4.30 3.17
C GLU A 78 -14.63 4.71 1.70
N GLN A 79 -15.80 5.29 1.39
CA GLN A 79 -16.14 5.76 0.04
C GLN A 79 -15.21 6.88 -0.48
N ARG A 80 -14.73 7.76 0.41
CA ARG A 80 -13.75 8.80 0.06
C ARG A 80 -12.38 8.20 -0.20
N VAL A 81 -12.01 7.15 0.56
CA VAL A 81 -10.77 6.39 0.36
C VAL A 81 -10.80 5.62 -0.95
N GLU A 82 -11.86 4.88 -1.26
CA GLU A 82 -11.99 4.11 -2.51
C GLU A 82 -11.84 5.00 -3.76
N LYS A 83 -12.51 6.16 -3.77
CA LYS A 83 -12.39 7.10 -4.88
C LYS A 83 -11.00 7.70 -4.98
N ALA A 84 -10.42 8.10 -3.84
CA ALA A 84 -9.06 8.61 -3.80
C ALA A 84 -8.04 7.55 -4.24
N GLU A 85 -8.23 6.30 -3.85
CA GLU A 85 -7.39 5.16 -4.24
C GLU A 85 -7.34 5.00 -5.75
N SER A 86 -8.49 5.00 -6.44
CA SER A 86 -8.52 4.91 -7.91
C SER A 86 -7.70 6.01 -8.56
N GLU A 87 -7.89 7.27 -8.15
CA GLU A 87 -7.18 8.42 -8.73
C GLU A 87 -5.68 8.43 -8.40
N VAL A 88 -5.30 7.98 -7.20
CA VAL A 88 -3.89 7.86 -6.80
C VAL A 88 -3.23 6.72 -7.56
N MET A 89 -3.91 5.59 -7.68
CA MET A 89 -3.39 4.42 -8.36
C MET A 89 -3.12 4.70 -9.84
N ASP A 90 -3.96 5.50 -10.51
CA ASP A 90 -3.71 5.90 -11.89
C ASP A 90 -2.39 6.70 -12.03
N ARG A 91 -2.00 7.51 -11.02
CA ARG A 91 -0.70 8.21 -11.03
C ARG A 91 0.51 7.30 -10.82
N TYR A 92 0.31 6.15 -10.16
CA TYR A 92 1.37 5.16 -9.90
C TYR A 92 1.50 4.12 -11.02
N LYS A 93 0.48 4.02 -11.90
CA LYS A 93 0.49 3.15 -13.09
C LYS A 93 1.06 3.83 -14.32
N MET A 94 1.04 5.17 -14.38
CA MET A 94 1.69 5.99 -15.41
C MET A 94 3.21 5.99 -15.22
#